data_AF-A0A7W1HFA4-F1
#
_entry.id   AF-A0A7W1HFA4-F1
#
_cell.length_a   1.000
_cell.length_b   1.000
_cell.length_c   1.000
_cell.angle_alpha   90.00
_cell.angle_beta   90.00
_cell.angle_gamma   90.00
#
_symmetry.space_group_name_H-M   'P 1'
#
loop_
_entity.id
_entity.type
_entity.pdbx_description
1 polymer ?
#
loop_
_entity_poly.entity_id
_entity_poly.type
_entity_poly.pdbx_seq_one_letter_code
_entity_poly.pdbx_strand_id
1 'polypeptide(L)'
;MSVNDNTKITVYGLLLTVMFLLTAFLYPSAAQANAVDEKNPSFEELLKHPVELRPELVGKHPRLYFTAEDLPKMRERAGGFDRELWLTVLKDIQTLKRNPPDPKDEDLYKSGLDKRKEGSISQYEFAFQIAQTSYAYAVEPDEKYLEAAKKWTLAACQMPIWGYTYNKPNIDLPPAHLLYAVA
;
A
#
# COMPACT_ATOMS: atom_id res chain seq x y z
N MET A 1 52.43 -40.02 26.33
CA MET A 1 51.58 -39.91 27.55
C MET A 1 50.86 -38.58 27.48
N SER A 2 49.76 -38.55 26.74
CA SER A 2 48.40 -38.92 27.19
C SER A 2 47.72 -37.65 27.70
N VAL A 3 47.14 -36.86 26.78
CA VAL A 3 45.72 -36.98 26.41
C VAL A 3 44.89 -36.74 27.66
N ASN A 4 44.51 -35.47 27.95
CA ASN A 4 43.39 -35.23 28.86
C ASN A 4 42.75 -33.83 28.89
N ASP A 5 43.27 -32.82 28.20
CA ASP A 5 42.66 -31.48 28.26
C ASP A 5 41.77 -31.12 27.05
N ASN A 6 42.07 -31.61 25.85
CA ASN A 6 41.16 -31.41 24.70
C ASN A 6 39.88 -32.23 24.81
N THR A 7 39.91 -33.40 25.46
CA THR A 7 38.74 -34.26 25.65
C THR A 7 37.70 -33.60 26.57
N LYS A 8 38.14 -32.84 27.58
CA LYS A 8 37.24 -32.16 28.53
C LYS A 8 36.48 -31.02 27.85
N ILE A 9 37.16 -30.20 27.04
CA ILE A 9 36.53 -29.07 26.33
C ILE A 9 35.51 -29.58 25.30
N THR A 10 35.80 -30.68 24.59
CA THR A 10 34.86 -31.29 23.66
C THR A 10 33.66 -31.91 24.38
N VAL A 11 33.85 -32.51 25.56
CA VAL A 11 32.76 -33.12 26.35
C VAL A 11 31.85 -32.04 26.96
N TYR A 12 32.38 -30.92 27.46
CA TYR A 12 31.56 -29.81 27.94
C TYR A 12 30.83 -29.09 26.81
N GLY A 13 31.47 -28.95 25.64
CA GLY A 13 30.82 -28.45 24.42
C GLY A 13 29.67 -29.34 23.99
N LEU A 14 29.87 -30.66 23.92
CA LEU A 14 28.85 -31.64 23.52
C LEU A 14 27.71 -31.73 24.54
N LEU A 15 27.99 -31.65 25.84
CA LEU A 15 26.98 -31.63 26.90
C LEU A 15 26.11 -30.36 26.81
N LEU A 16 26.69 -29.20 26.51
CA LEU A 16 25.94 -27.96 26.30
C LEU A 16 25.06 -28.02 25.05
N THR A 17 25.54 -28.61 23.94
CA THR A 17 24.70 -28.79 22.73
C THR A 17 23.58 -29.80 22.94
N VAL A 18 23.84 -30.90 23.66
CA VAL A 18 22.81 -31.91 23.99
C VAL A 18 21.79 -31.34 24.97
N MET A 19 22.20 -30.51 25.93
CA MET A 19 21.28 -29.85 26.86
C MET A 19 20.43 -28.78 26.16
N PHE A 20 20.97 -28.06 25.17
CA PHE A 20 20.20 -27.13 24.32
C PHE A 20 19.23 -27.86 23.37
N LEU A 21 19.61 -29.04 22.87
CA LEU A 21 18.72 -29.88 22.06
C LEU A 21 17.61 -30.51 22.90
N LEU A 22 17.89 -30.92 24.15
CA LEU A 22 16.88 -31.46 25.07
C LEU A 22 15.88 -30.41 25.56
N THR A 23 16.29 -29.15 25.75
CA THR A 23 15.33 -28.08 26.07
C THR A 23 14.47 -27.70 24.86
N ALA A 24 14.99 -27.78 23.63
CA ALA A 24 14.20 -27.57 22.42
C ALA A 24 13.13 -28.66 22.17
N PHE A 25 13.30 -29.86 22.71
CA PHE A 25 12.32 -30.96 22.60
C PHE A 25 11.31 -31.02 23.76
N LEU A 26 11.56 -30.32 24.87
CA LEU A 26 10.67 -30.32 26.05
C LEU A 26 9.75 -29.10 26.14
N TYR A 27 9.94 -28.10 25.27
CA TYR A 27 8.93 -27.09 25.00
C TYR A 27 8.22 -27.48 23.70
N PRO A 28 7.12 -28.25 23.75
CA PRO A 28 6.18 -28.18 22.64
C PRO A 28 5.85 -26.71 22.49
N SER A 29 6.14 -26.15 21.32
CA SER A 29 5.72 -24.82 20.94
C SER A 29 4.24 -24.73 21.27
N ALA A 30 3.90 -24.01 22.34
CA ALA A 30 2.53 -23.62 22.64
C ALA A 30 2.12 -22.50 21.65
N ALA A 31 2.42 -22.69 20.37
CA ALA A 31 1.61 -22.25 19.26
C ALA A 31 0.74 -23.44 18.86
N GLN A 32 -0.01 -23.98 19.83
CA GLN A 32 -1.34 -24.47 19.51
C GLN A 32 -2.09 -23.19 19.11
N ALA A 33 -1.94 -22.81 17.85
CA ALA A 33 -2.93 -21.97 17.20
C ALA A 33 -4.24 -22.63 17.59
N ASN A 34 -5.04 -21.95 18.40
CA ASN A 34 -6.44 -22.25 18.48
C ASN A 34 -6.93 -22.04 17.04
N ALA A 35 -6.84 -23.10 16.25
CA ALA A 35 -7.63 -23.27 15.05
C ALA A 35 -9.05 -23.36 15.60
N VAL A 36 -9.61 -22.20 15.90
CA VAL A 36 -11.04 -22.02 15.79
C VAL A 36 -11.30 -22.49 14.36
N ASP A 37 -11.98 -23.63 14.25
CA ASP A 37 -12.58 -24.09 13.01
C ASP A 37 -13.69 -23.10 12.66
N GLU A 38 -13.30 -21.85 12.44
CA GLU A 38 -14.15 -20.77 12.00
C GLU A 38 -14.35 -21.04 10.52
N LYS A 39 -15.35 -21.88 10.25
CA LYS A 39 -15.80 -22.20 8.92
C LYS A 39 -16.11 -20.88 8.22
N ASN A 40 -15.15 -20.39 7.42
CA ASN A 40 -15.31 -19.15 6.69
C ASN A 40 -16.59 -19.24 5.85
N PRO A 41 -17.49 -18.24 5.93
CA PRO A 41 -18.71 -18.25 5.14
C PRO A 41 -18.35 -18.37 3.65
N SER A 42 -19.14 -19.16 2.92
CA SER A 42 -19.01 -19.28 1.47
C SER A 42 -19.25 -17.92 0.81
N PHE A 43 -18.74 -17.75 -0.41
CA PHE A 43 -18.98 -16.52 -1.17
C PHE A 43 -20.48 -16.24 -1.39
N GLU A 44 -21.28 -17.29 -1.60
CA GLU A 44 -22.73 -17.17 -1.73
C GLU A 44 -23.39 -16.67 -0.42
N GLU A 45 -22.88 -17.08 0.74
CA GLU A 45 -23.33 -16.58 2.03
C GLU A 45 -22.91 -15.13 2.23
N LEU A 46 -21.66 -14.77 1.91
CA LEU A 46 -21.15 -13.39 1.97
C LEU A 46 -22.01 -12.42 1.15
N LEU A 47 -22.45 -12.83 -0.05
CA LEU A 47 -23.32 -12.00 -0.90
C LEU A 47 -24.71 -11.75 -0.31
N LYS A 48 -25.17 -12.59 0.62
CA LYS A 48 -26.47 -12.42 1.30
C LYS A 48 -26.40 -11.44 2.46
N HIS A 49 -25.19 -11.06 2.91
CA HIS A 49 -25.03 -10.08 3.97
C HIS A 49 -25.15 -8.66 3.43
N PRO A 50 -26.15 -7.86 3.87
CA PRO A 50 -26.26 -6.47 3.46
C PRO A 50 -25.07 -5.69 4.02
N VAL A 51 -24.32 -5.02 3.13
CA VAL A 51 -23.24 -4.10 3.50
C VAL A 51 -23.71 -2.68 3.20
N GLU A 52 -24.21 -2.01 4.23
CA GLU A 52 -24.65 -0.62 4.13
C GLU A 52 -23.54 0.33 4.60
N LEU A 53 -23.46 1.50 3.97
CA LEU A 53 -22.68 2.60 4.52
C LEU A 53 -23.27 3.02 5.86
N ARG A 54 -22.40 3.42 6.79
CA ARG A 54 -22.86 4.02 8.04
C ARG A 54 -23.76 5.23 7.73
N PRO A 55 -24.94 5.38 8.37
CA PRO A 55 -25.90 6.42 8.03
C PRO A 55 -25.31 7.83 7.98
N GLU A 56 -24.37 8.12 8.88
CA GLU A 56 -23.70 9.42 8.98
C GLU A 56 -22.76 9.74 7.80
N LEU A 57 -22.39 8.75 6.98
CA LEU A 57 -21.50 8.85 5.81
C LEU A 57 -22.24 8.80 4.46
N VAL A 58 -23.56 8.54 4.47
CA VAL A 58 -24.36 8.46 3.23
C VAL A 58 -24.39 9.81 2.54
N GLY A 59 -23.99 9.83 1.26
CA GLY A 59 -23.94 11.07 0.46
C GLY A 59 -22.89 12.09 0.89
N LYS A 60 -22.06 11.79 1.91
CA LYS A 60 -21.03 12.70 2.40
C LYS A 60 -19.65 12.33 1.86
N HIS A 61 -18.89 13.35 1.48
CA HIS A 61 -17.50 13.24 1.06
C HIS A 61 -16.70 14.44 1.60
N PRO A 62 -15.40 14.27 1.91
CA PRO A 62 -14.62 13.03 1.98
C PRO A 62 -15.16 12.06 3.05
N ARG A 63 -14.83 10.76 2.95
CA ARG A 63 -15.33 9.73 3.89
C ARG A 63 -14.45 8.49 4.10
N LEU A 64 -13.29 8.41 3.44
CA LEU A 64 -12.41 7.23 3.52
C LEU A 64 -11.42 7.33 4.69
N TYR A 65 -10.58 8.36 4.68
CA TYR A 65 -9.56 8.60 5.71
C TYR A 65 -9.89 9.72 6.68
N PHE A 66 -10.71 10.65 6.20
CA PHE A 66 -11.16 11.83 6.92
C PHE A 66 -12.52 12.23 6.36
N THR A 67 -13.23 13.03 7.14
CA THR A 67 -14.53 13.62 6.82
C THR A 67 -14.37 15.10 6.44
N ALA A 68 -15.46 15.74 6.00
CA ALA A 68 -15.44 17.17 5.73
C ALA A 68 -15.19 17.98 7.02
N GLU A 69 -15.65 17.46 8.15
CA GLU A 69 -15.52 18.04 9.48
C GLU A 69 -14.06 18.02 9.99
N ASP A 70 -13.22 17.11 9.50
CA ASP A 70 -11.79 17.04 9.86
C ASP A 70 -10.93 18.09 9.13
N LEU A 71 -11.37 18.55 7.95
CA LEU A 71 -10.59 19.42 7.05
C LEU A 71 -10.14 20.74 7.70
N PRO A 72 -10.95 21.48 8.48
CA PRO A 72 -10.51 22.73 9.10
C PRO A 72 -9.26 22.55 9.96
N LYS A 73 -9.20 21.48 10.76
CA LYS A 73 -8.05 21.19 11.62
C LYS A 73 -6.83 20.77 10.81
N MET A 74 -7.02 20.01 9.74
CA MET A 74 -5.93 19.63 8.83
C MET A 74 -5.33 20.86 8.13
N ARG A 75 -6.19 21.78 7.66
CA ARG A 75 -5.82 23.06 7.06
C ARG A 75 -5.05 23.95 8.02
N GLU A 76 -5.54 24.07 9.26
CA GLU A 76 -4.87 24.84 10.32
C GLU A 76 -3.45 24.32 10.56
N ARG A 77 -3.28 22.99 10.69
CA ARG A 77 -1.97 22.37 10.86
C ARG A 77 -1.03 22.62 9.69
N ALA A 78 -1.53 22.42 8.47
CA ALA A 78 -0.77 22.62 7.23
C ALA A 78 -0.37 24.09 7.02
N GLY A 79 -1.16 25.04 7.51
CA GLY A 79 -0.85 26.47 7.48
C GLY A 79 0.02 26.95 8.65
N GLY A 80 0.04 26.22 9.76
CA GLY A 80 0.72 26.59 11.00
C GLY A 80 1.94 25.71 11.29
N PHE A 81 1.83 24.88 12.33
CA PHE A 81 2.97 24.13 12.88
C PHE A 81 3.61 23.16 11.87
N ASP A 82 2.82 22.53 11.00
CA ASP A 82 3.32 21.55 10.01
C ASP A 82 3.67 22.21 8.66
N ARG A 83 3.74 23.55 8.59
CA ARG A 83 3.85 24.29 7.32
C ARG A 83 5.09 23.94 6.49
N GLU A 84 6.26 23.83 7.12
CA GLU A 84 7.50 23.52 6.41
C GLU A 84 7.49 22.10 5.83
N LEU A 85 6.99 21.13 6.60
CA LEU A 85 6.79 19.77 6.13
C LEU A 85 5.77 19.75 4.99
N TRP A 86 4.67 20.49 5.12
CA TRP A 86 3.65 20.60 4.09
C TRP A 86 4.20 21.19 2.78
N LEU A 87 5.01 22.24 2.85
CA LEU A 87 5.69 22.80 1.67
C LEU A 87 6.56 21.78 0.93
N THR A 88 7.20 20.85 1.65
CA THR A 88 7.98 19.78 1.05
C THR A 88 7.08 18.84 0.24
N VAL A 89 5.92 18.46 0.79
CA VAL A 89 4.92 17.65 0.07
C VAL A 89 4.45 18.36 -1.20
N LEU A 90 4.12 19.66 -1.11
CA LEU A 90 3.62 20.44 -2.25
C LEU A 90 4.66 20.58 -3.37
N LYS A 91 5.95 20.73 -3.01
CA LYS A 91 7.05 20.83 -3.98
C LYS A 91 7.19 19.57 -4.83
N ASP A 92 6.81 18.42 -4.31
CA ASP A 92 7.03 17.12 -4.94
C ASP A 92 5.85 16.61 -5.77
N ILE A 93 4.74 17.36 -5.83
CA ILE A 93 3.56 17.02 -6.64
C ILE A 93 3.95 16.98 -8.14
N GLN A 94 4.00 15.78 -8.72
CA GLN A 94 4.44 15.61 -10.11
C GLN A 94 3.35 15.96 -11.11
N THR A 95 2.07 15.85 -10.73
CA THR A 95 0.93 16.18 -11.59
C THR A 95 0.90 17.64 -12.05
N LEU A 96 1.58 18.54 -11.31
CA LEU A 96 1.79 19.93 -11.68
C LEU A 96 3.01 20.15 -12.58
N LYS A 97 3.96 19.20 -12.58
CA LYS A 97 5.22 19.28 -13.34
C LYS A 97 5.12 18.64 -14.72
N ARG A 98 4.17 17.71 -14.89
CA ARG A 98 3.95 16.98 -16.13
C ARG A 98 2.48 16.62 -16.31
N ASN A 99 2.09 16.46 -17.56
CA ASN A 99 0.81 15.88 -17.92
C ASN A 99 0.79 14.37 -17.61
N PRO A 100 -0.41 13.76 -17.40
CA PRO A 100 -0.51 12.32 -17.39
C PRO A 100 -0.01 11.77 -18.75
N PRO A 101 0.70 10.63 -18.78
CA PRO A 101 0.95 9.90 -20.01
C PRO A 101 -0.35 9.66 -20.81
N ASP A 102 -0.22 9.47 -22.12
CA ASP A 102 -1.35 8.98 -22.94
C ASP A 102 -1.85 7.66 -22.33
N PRO A 103 -3.15 7.50 -22.05
CA PRO A 103 -3.70 6.25 -21.53
C PRO A 103 -3.38 5.02 -22.41
N LYS A 104 -3.03 5.20 -23.69
CA LYS A 104 -2.63 4.13 -24.61
C LYS A 104 -1.11 3.92 -24.69
N ASP A 105 -0.31 4.64 -23.91
CA ASP A 105 1.15 4.44 -23.89
C ASP A 105 1.49 3.04 -23.38
N GLU A 106 2.18 2.27 -24.21
CA GLU A 106 2.60 0.89 -23.90
C GLU A 106 3.40 0.77 -22.60
N ASP A 107 4.16 1.81 -22.21
CA ASP A 107 4.98 1.78 -20.99
C ASP A 107 4.16 1.71 -19.69
N LEU A 108 2.89 2.15 -19.72
CA LEU A 108 1.97 1.99 -18.59
C LEU A 108 1.64 0.51 -18.33
N TYR A 109 1.69 -0.32 -19.36
CA TYR A 109 1.31 -1.73 -19.33
C TYR A 109 2.50 -2.67 -19.15
N LYS A 110 3.68 -2.10 -18.90
CA LYS A 110 4.90 -2.83 -18.62
C LYS A 110 5.07 -3.11 -17.14
N SER A 111 5.48 -4.34 -16.80
CA SER A 111 5.80 -4.71 -15.41
C SER A 111 7.06 -3.99 -14.90
N GLY A 112 7.26 -3.98 -13.58
CA GLY A 112 8.47 -3.41 -12.96
C GLY A 112 9.79 -4.01 -13.47
N LEU A 113 9.76 -5.20 -14.09
CA LEU A 113 10.93 -5.88 -14.65
C LEU A 113 11.24 -5.50 -16.10
N ASP A 114 10.29 -4.88 -16.79
CA ASP A 114 10.42 -4.55 -18.21
C ASP A 114 11.06 -3.17 -18.38
N LYS A 115 11.88 -3.04 -19.43
CA LYS A 115 12.50 -1.76 -19.77
C LYS A 115 11.46 -0.76 -20.27
N ARG A 116 11.46 0.43 -19.68
CA ARG A 116 10.65 1.59 -20.09
C ARG A 116 11.53 2.65 -20.76
N LYS A 117 10.91 3.56 -21.50
CA LYS A 117 11.53 4.80 -21.96
C LYS A 117 11.88 5.65 -20.73
N GLU A 118 12.98 6.39 -20.82
CA GLU A 118 13.39 7.34 -19.78
C GLU A 118 12.23 8.31 -19.45
N GLY A 119 12.00 8.56 -18.16
CA GLY A 119 10.91 9.43 -17.70
C GLY A 119 9.49 8.86 -17.83
N SER A 120 9.30 7.62 -18.29
CA SER A 120 7.99 6.95 -18.24
C SER A 120 7.68 6.46 -16.83
N ILE A 121 6.39 6.32 -16.53
CA ILE A 121 5.91 5.90 -15.22
C ILE A 121 5.08 4.61 -15.34
N SER A 122 5.04 3.84 -14.26
CA SER A 122 4.15 2.70 -14.09
C SER A 122 2.74 3.14 -13.67
N GLN A 123 1.77 2.23 -13.77
CA GLN A 123 0.42 2.44 -13.21
C GLN A 123 0.43 2.64 -11.68
N TYR A 124 1.42 2.10 -10.95
CA TYR A 124 1.58 2.36 -9.50
C TYR A 124 1.88 3.83 -9.23
N GLU A 125 2.88 4.36 -9.92
CA GLU A 125 3.28 5.76 -9.79
C GLU A 125 2.14 6.67 -10.23
N PHE A 126 1.45 6.32 -11.32
CA PHE A 126 0.26 7.03 -11.78
C PHE A 126 -0.81 7.15 -10.68
N ALA A 127 -1.12 6.04 -10.01
CA ALA A 127 -2.08 6.01 -8.90
C ALA A 127 -1.63 6.88 -7.72
N PHE A 128 -0.35 6.81 -7.32
CA PHE A 128 0.17 7.66 -6.24
C PHE A 128 0.11 9.13 -6.58
N GLN A 129 0.33 9.52 -7.84
CA GLN A 129 0.21 10.90 -8.28
C GLN A 129 -1.23 11.44 -8.14
N ILE A 130 -2.24 10.62 -8.46
CA ILE A 130 -3.65 10.97 -8.23
C ILE A 130 -3.89 11.18 -6.73
N ALA A 131 -3.57 10.18 -5.90
CA ALA A 131 -3.84 10.22 -4.46
C ALA A 131 -3.16 11.43 -3.78
N GLN A 132 -1.88 11.67 -4.10
CA GLN A 132 -1.11 12.80 -3.56
C GLN A 132 -1.74 14.15 -3.93
N THR A 133 -2.15 14.32 -5.19
CA THR A 133 -2.69 15.60 -5.68
C THR A 133 -4.11 15.85 -5.16
N SER A 134 -4.94 14.81 -5.10
CA SER A 134 -6.28 14.88 -4.51
C SER A 134 -6.21 15.25 -3.02
N TYR A 135 -5.24 14.69 -2.30
CA TYR A 135 -4.98 15.06 -0.90
C TYR A 135 -4.51 16.50 -0.76
N ALA A 136 -3.60 16.96 -1.65
CA ALA A 136 -3.15 18.34 -1.68
C ALA A 136 -4.31 19.32 -1.87
N TYR A 137 -5.25 19.04 -2.77
CA TYR A 137 -6.45 19.86 -2.95
C TYR A 137 -7.37 19.87 -1.71
N ALA A 138 -7.56 18.72 -1.05
CA ALA A 138 -8.40 18.65 0.14
C ALA A 138 -7.86 19.55 1.28
N VAL A 139 -6.54 19.52 1.49
CA VAL A 139 -5.85 20.27 2.54
C VAL A 139 -5.59 21.72 2.15
N GLU A 140 -5.25 22.01 0.91
CA GLU A 140 -4.99 23.37 0.41
C GLU A 140 -5.82 23.58 -0.87
N PRO A 141 -7.04 24.15 -0.77
CA PRO A 141 -8.01 24.17 -1.85
C PRO A 141 -7.68 25.23 -2.93
N ASP A 142 -6.54 25.04 -3.59
CA ASP A 142 -6.09 25.77 -4.77
C ASP A 142 -6.52 25.00 -6.02
N GLU A 143 -7.14 25.72 -6.96
CA GLU A 143 -7.71 25.17 -8.19
C GLU A 143 -6.69 24.39 -9.03
N LYS A 144 -5.40 24.75 -8.98
CA LYS A 144 -4.36 24.02 -9.73
C LYS A 144 -4.28 22.55 -9.33
N TYR A 145 -4.49 22.23 -8.05
CA TYR A 145 -4.47 20.85 -7.56
C TYR A 145 -5.73 20.11 -8.00
N LEU A 146 -6.89 20.77 -7.95
CA LEU A 146 -8.15 20.19 -8.42
C LEU A 146 -8.08 19.82 -9.90
N GLU A 147 -7.64 20.75 -10.74
CA GLU A 147 -7.58 20.52 -12.18
C GLU A 147 -6.54 19.45 -12.54
N ALA A 148 -5.40 19.42 -11.84
CA ALA A 148 -4.42 18.37 -11.99
C ALA A 148 -4.97 17.00 -11.55
N ALA A 149 -5.61 16.91 -10.38
CA ALA A 149 -6.23 15.68 -9.89
C ALA A 149 -7.30 15.17 -10.87
N LYS A 150 -8.23 16.03 -11.31
CA LYS A 150 -9.26 15.68 -12.31
C LYS A 150 -8.65 15.16 -13.60
N LYS A 151 -7.65 15.86 -14.14
CA LYS A 151 -6.99 15.48 -15.39
C LYS A 151 -6.34 14.10 -15.31
N TRP A 152 -5.63 13.83 -14.23
CA TRP A 152 -4.97 12.54 -14.02
C TRP A 152 -5.99 11.42 -13.74
N THR A 153 -6.99 11.65 -12.90
CA THR A 153 -8.05 10.67 -12.63
C THR A 153 -8.81 10.30 -13.90
N LEU A 154 -9.19 11.28 -14.73
CA LEU A 154 -9.88 11.01 -15.99
C LEU A 154 -9.00 10.23 -16.97
N ALA A 155 -7.69 10.49 -17.01
CA ALA A 155 -6.76 9.72 -17.82
C ALA A 155 -6.64 8.26 -17.34
N ALA A 156 -6.68 8.01 -16.02
CA ALA A 156 -6.77 6.64 -15.49
C ALA A 156 -8.06 5.93 -15.93
N CYS A 157 -9.20 6.61 -15.90
CA CYS A 157 -10.49 6.07 -16.37
C CYS A 157 -10.52 5.78 -17.88
N GLN A 158 -9.60 6.35 -18.67
CA GLN A 158 -9.49 6.13 -20.11
C GLN A 158 -8.53 5.01 -20.49
N MET A 159 -7.82 4.42 -19.53
CA MET A 159 -6.93 3.29 -19.79
C MET A 159 -7.75 2.08 -20.28
N PRO A 160 -7.42 1.45 -21.43
CA PRO A 160 -8.15 0.28 -21.93
C PRO A 160 -8.21 -0.88 -20.94
N ILE A 161 -7.18 -1.06 -20.12
CA ILE A 161 -7.15 -2.01 -19.01
C ILE A 161 -6.46 -1.37 -17.81
N TRP A 162 -6.82 -1.79 -16.60
CA TRP A 162 -5.99 -1.59 -15.42
C TRP A 162 -5.25 -2.90 -15.14
N GLY A 163 -3.92 -2.86 -15.15
CA GLY A 163 -3.07 -4.07 -15.18
C GLY A 163 -2.16 -4.16 -16.40
N TYR A 164 -1.45 -5.28 -16.50
CA TYR A 164 -0.52 -5.58 -17.59
C TYR A 164 -1.17 -6.45 -18.67
N THR A 165 -0.75 -6.30 -19.92
CA THR A 165 -1.33 -7.03 -21.07
C THR A 165 -0.86 -8.47 -21.20
N TYR A 166 0.16 -8.90 -20.45
CA TYR A 166 0.76 -10.23 -20.55
C TYR A 166 0.91 -10.89 -19.17
N ASN A 167 0.79 -12.22 -19.16
CA ASN A 167 0.77 -13.04 -17.95
C ASN A 167 2.11 -12.98 -17.20
N LYS A 168 2.16 -12.17 -16.15
CA LYS A 168 3.27 -12.06 -15.19
C LYS A 168 2.72 -12.29 -13.78
N PRO A 169 3.53 -12.71 -12.80
CA PRO A 169 3.09 -12.69 -11.41
C PRO A 169 2.60 -11.29 -11.00
N ASN A 170 1.60 -11.22 -10.11
CA ASN A 170 1.03 -9.97 -9.55
C ASN A 170 0.33 -9.05 -10.59
N ILE A 171 -0.43 -9.62 -11.52
CA ILE A 171 -1.24 -8.85 -12.49
C ILE A 171 -2.32 -7.96 -11.83
N ASP A 172 -2.71 -8.28 -10.60
CA ASP A 172 -3.76 -7.65 -9.80
C ASP A 172 -3.26 -6.43 -9.02
N LEU A 173 -1.96 -6.31 -8.81
CA LEU A 173 -1.40 -5.21 -8.03
C LEU A 173 -1.57 -3.83 -8.70
N PRO A 174 -1.31 -3.64 -10.01
CA PRO A 174 -1.58 -2.38 -10.67
C PRO A 174 -3.06 -1.95 -10.64
N PRO A 175 -4.05 -2.81 -10.98
CA PRO A 175 -5.45 -2.42 -10.88
C PRO A 175 -5.87 -2.12 -9.45
N ALA A 176 -5.32 -2.81 -8.44
CA ALA A 176 -5.58 -2.49 -7.04
C ALA A 176 -5.10 -1.08 -6.67
N HIS A 177 -3.93 -0.64 -7.15
CA HIS A 177 -3.43 0.72 -6.90
C HIS A 177 -4.26 1.79 -7.61
N LEU A 178 -4.63 1.55 -8.87
CA LEU A 178 -5.50 2.47 -9.60
C LEU A 178 -6.89 2.56 -8.96
N LEU A 179 -7.46 1.43 -8.54
CA LEU A 179 -8.73 1.41 -7.83
C LEU A 179 -8.63 2.20 -6.52
N TYR A 180 -7.58 1.97 -5.72
CA TYR A 180 -7.31 2.73 -4.51
C TYR A 180 -7.28 4.25 -4.74
N ALA A 181 -6.69 4.70 -5.85
CA ALA A 181 -6.53 6.12 -6.14
C ALA A 181 -7.79 6.79 -6.71
N VAL A 182 -8.67 6.03 -7.35
CA VAL A 182 -9.88 6.54 -8.04
C VAL A 182 -11.14 6.45 -7.17
N ALA A 183 -11.17 5.53 -6.19
CA ALA A 183 -12.34 5.24 -5.35
C ALA A 183 -12.67 6.30 -4.28
#